data_AF-A0A962ZFW4-F1
#
_entry.id   AF-A0A962ZFW4-F1
#
_cell.length_a   1.000
_cell.length_b   1.000
_cell.length_c   1.000
_cell.angle_alpha   90.00
_cell.angle_beta   90.00
_cell.angle_gamma   90.00
#
_symmetry.space_group_name_H-M   'P 1'
#
loop_
_entity.id
_entity.type
_entity.pdbx_description
1 polymer ?
#
loop_
_entity_poly.entity_id
_entity_poly.type
_entity_poly.pdbx_seq_one_letter_code
_entity_poly.pdbx_strand_id
1 'polypeptide(L)'
;VPAVCPPVSWQGRTLLDGGIASPASADLLSDTDIDEVILLAPMASMQMDTPRSPLVKIERRVRRYMTSIVDREVAALRAAGKRVIRIDPGPEDLRAIGYNMLDPGRRQRVLDTALRTAGGAVRQALA
;
A
#
# COMPACT_ATOMS: atom_id res chain seq x y z
N VAL A 1 -8.78 -8.12 -8.64
CA VAL A 1 -8.37 -8.79 -7.39
C VAL A 1 -8.73 -10.29 -7.43
N PRO A 2 -7.77 -11.22 -7.30
CA PRO A 2 -8.07 -12.65 -7.17
C PRO A 2 -9.08 -12.94 -6.07
N ALA A 3 -9.89 -13.98 -6.26
CA ALA A 3 -10.99 -14.36 -5.36
C ALA A 3 -12.13 -13.32 -5.21
N VAL A 4 -12.07 -12.18 -5.91
CA VAL A 4 -13.11 -11.15 -5.93
C VAL A 4 -13.65 -10.94 -7.35
N CYS A 5 -12.74 -10.83 -8.33
CA CYS A 5 -13.06 -10.63 -9.74
C CYS A 5 -12.46 -11.77 -10.59
N PRO A 6 -13.13 -12.19 -11.66
CA PRO A 6 -12.57 -13.15 -12.59
C PRO A 6 -11.36 -12.56 -13.36
N PRO A 7 -10.46 -13.40 -13.89
CA PRO A 7 -9.44 -12.96 -14.82
C PRO A 7 -10.04 -12.32 -16.07
N VAL A 8 -9.31 -11.41 -16.72
CA VAL A 8 -9.75 -10.72 -17.94
C VAL A 8 -8.84 -11.12 -19.11
N SER A 9 -9.43 -11.46 -20.25
CA SER A 9 -8.68 -11.74 -21.48
C SER A 9 -8.50 -10.46 -22.30
N TRP A 10 -7.27 -10.12 -22.64
CA TRP A 10 -6.93 -8.97 -23.49
C TRP A 10 -5.70 -9.26 -24.34
N GLN A 11 -5.77 -8.95 -25.65
CA GLN A 11 -4.66 -9.18 -26.60
C GLN A 11 -4.04 -10.59 -26.53
N GLY A 12 -4.87 -11.63 -26.42
CA GLY A 12 -4.42 -13.02 -26.34
C GLY A 12 -3.78 -13.42 -25.01
N ARG A 13 -3.84 -12.56 -23.97
CA ARG A 13 -3.29 -12.82 -22.64
C ARG A 13 -4.39 -12.84 -21.58
N THR A 14 -4.23 -13.70 -20.58
CA THR A 14 -5.06 -13.69 -19.37
C THR A 14 -4.43 -12.78 -18.33
N LEU A 15 -5.15 -11.72 -17.95
CA LEU A 15 -4.71 -10.71 -17.01
C LEU A 15 -5.37 -10.91 -15.65
N LEU A 16 -4.55 -10.75 -14.62
CA LEU A 16 -4.96 -10.70 -13.22
C LEU A 16 -4.60 -9.32 -12.66
N ASP A 17 -5.04 -9.09 -11.43
CA ASP A 17 -4.68 -7.90 -10.68
C ASP A 17 -3.17 -7.76 -10.50
N GLY A 18 -2.62 -6.59 -10.82
CA GLY A 18 -1.20 -6.28 -10.62
C GLY A 18 -0.75 -6.38 -9.16
N GLY A 19 -1.68 -6.18 -8.21
CA GLY A 19 -1.46 -6.31 -6.77
C GLY A 19 -0.90 -7.67 -6.32
N ILE A 20 -0.99 -8.71 -7.18
CA ILE A 20 -0.37 -10.02 -6.94
C ILE A 20 1.15 -9.92 -7.00
N ALA A 21 1.68 -9.14 -7.95
CA ALA A 21 3.11 -8.97 -8.15
C ALA A 21 3.64 -7.80 -7.32
N SER A 22 2.94 -6.66 -7.36
CA SER A 22 3.30 -5.48 -6.59
C SER A 22 2.08 -4.67 -6.14
N PRO A 23 2.07 -4.19 -4.88
CA PRO A 23 1.06 -3.25 -4.40
C PRO A 23 1.06 -1.88 -5.10
N ALA A 24 2.19 -1.45 -5.68
CA ALA A 24 2.35 -0.09 -6.20
C ALA A 24 3.07 0.00 -7.55
N SER A 25 3.88 -1.01 -7.89
CA SER A 25 4.72 -1.06 -9.09
C SER A 25 5.59 0.20 -9.24
N ALA A 26 6.08 0.72 -8.11
CA ALA A 26 6.76 2.01 -8.09
C ALA A 26 8.10 1.97 -8.83
N ASP A 27 8.73 0.80 -8.90
CA ASP A 27 9.97 0.53 -9.62
C ASP A 27 9.88 0.82 -11.13
N LEU A 28 8.69 0.80 -11.72
CA LEU A 28 8.47 1.16 -13.13
C LEU A 28 8.91 2.61 -13.45
N LEU A 29 9.04 3.46 -12.43
CA LEU A 29 9.54 4.81 -12.59
C LEU A 29 11.07 4.90 -12.60
N SER A 30 11.81 3.80 -12.38
CA SER A 30 13.28 3.82 -12.24
C SER A 30 14.01 4.33 -13.48
N ASP A 31 13.52 3.99 -14.68
CA ASP A 31 14.15 4.34 -15.96
C ASP A 31 13.47 5.52 -16.66
N THR A 32 12.73 6.35 -15.91
CA THR A 32 12.07 7.56 -16.43
C THR A 32 12.86 8.82 -16.07
N ASP A 33 12.49 9.94 -16.70
CA ASP A 33 13.00 11.29 -16.42
C ASP A 33 12.37 11.94 -15.17
N ILE A 34 11.61 11.20 -14.37
CA ILE A 34 10.97 11.70 -13.15
C ILE A 34 11.98 11.80 -12.01
N ASP A 35 12.13 12.99 -11.42
CA ASP A 35 13.03 13.24 -10.30
C ASP A 35 12.42 12.94 -8.92
N GLU A 36 11.12 13.20 -8.75
CA GLU A 36 10.40 13.06 -7.47
C GLU A 36 9.16 12.16 -7.59
N VAL A 37 9.03 11.19 -6.69
CA VAL A 37 7.95 10.21 -6.65
C VAL A 37 7.19 10.35 -5.33
N ILE A 38 5.92 10.72 -5.41
CA ILE A 38 4.98 10.69 -4.28
C ILE A 38 4.26 9.34 -4.32
N LEU A 39 4.63 8.44 -3.40
CA LEU A 39 4.14 7.08 -3.34
C LEU A 39 3.04 6.96 -2.28
N LEU A 40 1.81 6.67 -2.72
CA LEU A 40 0.68 6.33 -1.85
C LEU A 40 0.54 4.81 -1.80
N ALA A 41 0.93 4.18 -0.69
CA ALA A 41 0.92 2.72 -0.55
C ALA A 41 -0.06 2.24 0.54
N PRO A 42 -1.39 2.27 0.31
CA PRO A 42 -2.41 1.91 1.31
C PRO A 42 -2.38 0.43 1.74
N MET A 43 -1.71 -0.42 0.96
CA MET A 43 -1.52 -1.84 1.27
C MET A 43 -0.21 -2.14 2.02
N ALA A 44 0.70 -1.16 2.12
CA ALA A 44 1.88 -1.23 2.96
C ALA A 44 1.65 -0.52 4.29
N SER A 45 2.58 -0.63 5.23
CA SER A 45 2.67 0.28 6.37
C SER A 45 4.04 0.20 7.03
N MET A 46 4.71 1.34 7.17
CA MET A 46 5.94 1.47 7.96
C MET A 46 5.68 1.41 9.47
N GLN A 47 4.46 1.72 9.93
CA GLN A 47 4.09 1.75 11.34
C GLN A 47 2.93 0.80 11.62
N MET A 48 3.29 -0.43 11.96
CA MET A 48 2.33 -1.49 12.26
C MET A 48 1.77 -1.34 13.68
N ASP A 49 0.48 -1.62 13.85
CA ASP A 49 -0.12 -1.86 15.16
C ASP A 49 0.13 -3.31 15.64
N THR A 50 -0.09 -3.58 16.93
CA THR A 50 0.08 -4.92 17.53
C THR A 50 -1.28 -5.52 17.89
N PRO A 51 -1.95 -6.23 16.97
CA PRO A 51 -3.29 -6.75 17.23
C PRO A 51 -3.28 -8.01 18.09
N ARG A 52 -4.27 -8.13 18.99
CA ARG A 52 -4.48 -9.33 19.82
C ARG A 52 -5.23 -10.45 19.09
N SER A 53 -6.07 -10.12 18.11
CA SER A 53 -6.91 -11.08 17.39
C SER A 53 -6.15 -11.89 16.32
N PRO A 54 -6.38 -13.21 16.19
CA PRO A 54 -5.66 -14.08 15.26
C PRO A 54 -5.90 -13.75 13.78
N LEU A 55 -7.13 -13.38 13.39
CA LEU A 55 -7.44 -13.00 12.00
C LEU A 55 -6.71 -11.73 11.59
N VAL A 56 -6.62 -10.76 12.50
CA VAL A 56 -5.88 -9.51 12.25
C VAL A 56 -4.38 -9.81 12.13
N LYS A 57 -3.83 -10.76 12.91
CA LYS A 57 -2.42 -11.18 12.77
C LYS A 57 -2.11 -11.77 11.38
N ILE A 58 -3.04 -12.49 10.76
CA ILE A 58 -2.88 -13.01 9.39
C ILE A 58 -2.83 -11.85 8.41
N GLU A 59 -3.76 -10.90 8.48
CA GLU A 59 -3.71 -9.70 7.63
C GLU A 59 -2.36 -8.97 7.83
N ARG A 60 -1.88 -8.81 9.07
CA ARG A 60 -0.60 -8.12 9.32
C ARG A 60 0.61 -8.86 8.74
N ARG A 61 0.50 -10.17 8.51
CA ARG A 61 1.53 -10.95 7.81
C ARG A 61 1.49 -10.67 6.31
N VAL A 62 0.30 -10.62 5.71
CA VAL A 62 0.12 -10.21 4.31
C VAL A 62 0.63 -8.78 4.11
N ARG A 63 0.25 -7.84 4.99
CA ARG A 63 0.72 -6.45 4.95
C ARG A 63 2.23 -6.34 5.08
N ARG A 64 2.88 -7.14 5.94
CA ARG A 64 4.36 -7.19 6.04
C ARG A 64 5.00 -7.66 4.74
N TYR A 65 4.44 -8.67 4.10
CA TYR A 65 4.91 -9.12 2.80
C TYR A 65 4.78 -8.03 1.74
N MET A 66 3.61 -7.39 1.64
CA MET A 66 3.38 -6.27 0.72
C MET A 66 4.30 -5.08 1.00
N THR A 67 4.53 -4.77 2.29
CA THR A 67 5.48 -3.73 2.72
C THR A 67 6.88 -4.03 2.24
N SER A 68 7.34 -5.29 2.35
CA SER A 68 8.67 -5.68 1.87
C SER A 68 8.86 -5.53 0.35
N ILE A 69 7.79 -5.66 -0.44
CA ILE A 69 7.85 -5.41 -1.88
C ILE A 69 8.02 -3.91 -2.12
N VAL A 70 7.16 -3.09 -1.52
CA VAL A 70 7.25 -1.62 -1.64
C VAL A 70 8.59 -1.09 -1.14
N ASP A 71 9.16 -1.67 -0.08
CA ASP A 71 10.50 -1.31 0.40
C ASP A 71 11.59 -1.55 -0.66
N ARG A 72 11.51 -2.65 -1.41
CA ARG A 72 12.45 -2.94 -2.52
C ARG A 72 12.27 -1.96 -3.67
N GLU A 73 11.03 -1.62 -4.01
CA GLU A 73 10.75 -0.65 -5.08
C GLU A 73 11.25 0.74 -4.73
N VAL A 74 11.02 1.19 -3.49
CA VAL A 74 11.56 2.44 -2.98
C VAL A 74 13.09 2.44 -2.98
N ALA A 75 13.72 1.31 -2.62
CA ALA A 75 15.16 1.18 -2.69
C ALA A 75 15.69 1.28 -4.14
N ALA A 76 15.00 0.64 -5.10
CA ALA A 76 15.35 0.73 -6.52
C ALA A 76 15.24 2.17 -7.05
N LEU A 77 14.15 2.86 -6.74
CA LEU A 77 13.97 4.26 -7.13
C LEU A 77 15.05 5.18 -6.53
N ARG A 78 15.38 5.00 -5.25
CA ARG A 78 16.45 5.76 -4.60
C ARG A 78 17.82 5.46 -5.21
N ALA A 79 18.09 4.20 -5.59
CA ALA A 79 19.31 3.82 -6.29
C ALA A 79 19.40 4.44 -7.69
N ALA A 80 18.26 4.65 -8.35
CA ALA A 80 18.15 5.39 -9.60
C ALA A 80 18.23 6.93 -9.44
N GLY A 81 18.53 7.43 -8.23
CA GLY A 81 18.70 8.85 -7.95
C GLY A 81 17.41 9.63 -7.69
N LYS A 82 16.27 8.95 -7.53
CA LYS A 82 14.96 9.59 -7.39
C LYS A 82 14.67 9.94 -5.94
N ARG A 83 14.07 11.11 -5.72
CA ARG A 83 13.51 11.49 -4.43
C ARG A 83 12.17 10.78 -4.23
N VAL A 84 12.04 10.02 -3.15
CA VAL A 84 10.80 9.26 -2.87
C VAL A 84 10.16 9.74 -1.58
N ILE A 85 8.95 10.27 -1.67
CA ILE A 85 8.09 10.67 -0.56
C ILE A 85 7.00 9.60 -0.42
N ARG A 86 7.12 8.74 0.59
CA ARG A 86 6.19 7.63 0.82
C ARG A 86 5.19 7.96 1.90
N ILE A 87 3.90 7.76 1.61
CA ILE A 87 2.78 7.96 2.52
C ILE A 87 2.04 6.64 2.67
N ASP A 88 2.04 6.13 3.89
CA ASP A 88 1.40 4.88 4.27
C ASP A 88 0.36 5.09 5.38
N PRO A 89 -0.63 4.20 5.50
CA PRO A 89 -1.51 4.12 6.67
C PRO A 89 -0.71 3.94 7.97
N GLY A 90 -1.03 4.75 8.98
CA GLY A 90 -0.50 4.60 10.33
C GLY A 90 -1.32 3.64 11.20
N PRO A 91 -0.96 3.46 12.49
CA PRO A 91 -1.64 2.52 13.38
C PRO A 91 -3.16 2.77 13.55
N GLU A 92 -3.60 4.03 13.50
CA GLU A 92 -5.03 4.37 13.59
C GLU A 92 -5.79 3.94 12.32
N ASP A 93 -5.21 4.21 11.15
CA ASP A 93 -5.76 3.80 9.86
C ASP A 93 -5.84 2.27 9.77
N LEU A 94 -4.80 1.56 10.22
CA LEU A 94 -4.78 0.09 10.24
C LEU A 94 -5.88 -0.52 11.13
N ARG A 95 -6.26 0.15 12.22
CA ARG A 95 -7.40 -0.26 13.06
C ARG A 95 -8.73 0.03 12.38
N ALA A 96 -8.84 1.17 11.68
CA ALA A 96 -10.04 1.54 10.93
C ALA A 96 -10.30 0.56 9.78
N ILE A 97 -9.26 0.24 9.00
CA ILE A 97 -9.27 -0.75 7.90
C ILE A 97 -9.63 -2.14 8.45
N GLY A 98 -8.98 -2.57 9.54
CA GLY A 98 -9.19 -3.89 10.13
C GLY A 98 -8.52 -5.01 9.33
N TYR A 99 -9.13 -6.20 9.36
CA TYR A 99 -8.57 -7.41 8.72
C TYR A 99 -9.13 -7.68 7.32
N ASN A 100 -10.36 -7.22 7.04
CA ASN A 100 -10.98 -7.33 5.73
C ASN A 100 -10.87 -5.98 5.03
N MET A 101 -9.87 -5.82 4.17
CA MET A 101 -9.64 -4.59 3.42
C MET A 101 -10.77 -4.26 2.43
N LEU A 102 -11.61 -5.24 2.12
CA LEU A 102 -12.75 -5.11 1.19
C LEU A 102 -14.09 -4.96 1.91
N ASP A 103 -14.11 -4.78 3.23
CA ASP A 103 -15.34 -4.59 4.01
C ASP A 103 -15.99 -3.23 3.69
N PRO A 104 -17.12 -3.20 2.96
CA PRO A 104 -17.76 -1.94 2.59
C PRO A 104 -18.32 -1.20 3.81
N GLY A 105 -18.66 -1.91 4.90
CA GLY A 105 -19.21 -1.32 6.12
C GLY A 105 -18.19 -0.46 6.89
N ARG A 106 -16.90 -0.59 6.57
CA ARG A 106 -15.83 0.21 7.18
C ARG A 106 -15.44 1.42 6.36
N ARG A 107 -15.90 1.56 5.11
CA ARG A 107 -15.46 2.60 4.18
C ARG A 107 -15.55 4.02 4.76
N GLN A 108 -16.68 4.37 5.36
CA GLN A 108 -16.86 5.70 5.96
C GLN A 108 -15.90 5.93 7.12
N ARG A 109 -15.77 4.95 8.03
CA ARG A 109 -14.83 5.02 9.16
C ARG A 109 -13.38 5.17 8.70
N VAL A 110 -12.98 4.44 7.66
CA VAL A 110 -11.64 4.54 7.06
C VAL A 110 -11.41 5.94 6.51
N LEU A 111 -12.38 6.49 5.76
CA LEU A 111 -12.31 7.85 5.23
C LEU A 111 -12.21 8.90 6.34
N ASP A 112 -13.11 8.85 7.32
CA ASP A 112 -13.12 9.80 8.44
C ASP A 112 -11.80 9.78 9.22
N THR A 113 -11.19 8.60 9.34
CA THR A 113 -9.89 8.42 9.99
C THR A 113 -8.78 9.02 9.14
N ALA A 114 -8.73 8.69 7.85
CA ALA A 114 -7.75 9.23 6.91
C ALA A 114 -7.78 10.76 6.84
N LEU A 115 -8.96 11.39 6.89
CA LEU A 115 -9.09 12.84 6.91
C LEU A 115 -8.42 13.50 8.13
N ARG A 116 -8.30 12.78 9.26
CA ARG A 116 -7.59 13.26 10.45
C ARG A 116 -6.09 12.93 10.42
N THR A 117 -5.73 11.76 9.91
CA THR A 117 -4.37 11.20 10.00
C THR A 117 -3.47 11.59 8.83
N ALA A 118 -4.03 11.75 7.62
CA ALA A 118 -3.26 11.93 6.39
C ALA A 118 -2.36 13.17 6.43
N GLY A 119 -2.86 14.29 6.97
CA GLY A 119 -2.04 15.51 7.12
C GLY A 119 -0.81 15.29 8.02
N GLY A 120 -0.94 14.46 9.06
CA GLY A 120 0.19 14.06 9.90
C GLY A 120 1.17 13.15 9.16
N ALA A 121 0.65 12.17 8.42
CA ALA A 121 1.48 11.27 7.61
C ALA A 121 2.28 12.02 6.54
N VAL A 122 1.69 13.01 5.87
CA VAL A 122 2.38 13.88 4.91
C VAL A 122 3.49 14.68 5.59
N ARG A 123 3.21 15.32 6.74
CA ARG A 123 4.24 16.06 7.49
C ARG A 123 5.41 15.17 7.90
N GLN A 124 5.11 13.94 8.33
CA GLN A 124 6.14 12.97 8.69
C GLN A 124 6.95 12.51 7.48
N ALA A 125 6.34 12.35 6.31
CA ALA A 125 7.01 11.93 5.08
C ALA A 125 7.90 13.02 4.46
N LEU A 126 7.61 14.30 4.76
CA LEU A 126 8.37 15.46 4.28
C LEU A 126 9.48 15.92 5.23
N ALA A 127 9.49 15.42 6.48
CA ALA A 127 10.50 15.75 7.50
C ALA A 127 11.80 14.98 7.27
#